data_AF-A0A1A9URV2-F1
#
_entry.id   AF-A0A1A9URV2-F1
#
_cell.length_a   1.000
_cell.length_b   1.000
_cell.length_c   1.000
_cell.angle_alpha   90.00
_cell.angle_beta   90.00
_cell.angle_gamma   90.00
#
_symmetry.space_group_name_H-M   'P 1'
#
loop_
_entity.id
_entity.type
_entity.pdbx_description
1 polymer ?
#
loop_
_entity_poly.entity_id
_entity_poly.type
_entity_poly.pdbx_seq_one_letter_code
_entity_poly.pdbx_strand_id
1 'polypeptide(L)'
;MKKFMGLLILMGQVRKRTLHDYWSASPYIETPRFSKTMSRNRFIQIWKMWHFCNNDMMIDKSDRLFKIRNIINYMENKFQTVYTPKQQFSLDEGIIPWRGVGTKLQQTISSLLSPFSGFNHHVCMDNYYNSVNTAEVLLTQNIRVCGTMRSNRGITEQI
;
A
#
# COMPACT_ATOMS: atom_id res chain seq x y z
N MET A 1 11.61 -3.54 -19.68
CA MET A 1 10.69 -3.29 -18.55
C MET A 1 9.34 -2.70 -18.95
N LYS A 2 9.25 -1.66 -19.81
CA LYS A 2 7.94 -1.08 -20.24
C LYS A 2 6.91 -2.12 -20.75
N LYS A 3 7.35 -3.06 -21.60
CA LYS A 3 6.50 -4.17 -22.09
C LYS A 3 5.95 -5.05 -20.94
N PHE A 4 6.78 -5.38 -19.96
CA PHE A 4 6.38 -6.17 -18.79
C PHE A 4 5.30 -5.44 -17.97
N MET A 5 5.52 -4.16 -17.68
CA MET A 5 4.53 -3.33 -16.98
C MET A 5 3.21 -3.20 -17.75
N GLY A 6 3.28 -3.01 -19.07
CA GLY A 6 2.10 -2.98 -19.91
C GLY A 6 1.30 -4.29 -19.87
N LEU A 7 1.99 -5.44 -19.79
CA LEU A 7 1.32 -6.72 -19.59
C LEU A 7 0.69 -6.83 -18.20
N LEU A 8 1.32 -6.32 -17.13
CA LEU A 8 0.71 -6.31 -15.79
C LEU A 8 -0.57 -5.49 -15.73
N ILE A 9 -0.57 -4.32 -16.35
CA ILE A 9 -1.77 -3.47 -16.45
C ILE A 9 -2.86 -4.23 -17.23
N LEU A 10 -2.50 -4.88 -18.34
CA LEU A 10 -3.45 -5.67 -19.14
C LEU A 10 -4.00 -6.88 -18.38
N MET A 11 -3.22 -7.52 -17.50
CA MET A 11 -3.71 -8.60 -16.63
C MET A 11 -4.76 -8.12 -15.63
N GLY A 12 -4.69 -6.85 -15.19
CA GLY A 12 -5.70 -6.24 -14.35
C GLY A 12 -7.06 -6.14 -15.04
N GLN A 13 -7.06 -5.85 -16.35
CA GLN A 13 -8.25 -5.75 -17.20
C GLN A 13 -8.75 -7.12 -17.68
N VAL A 14 -7.86 -7.97 -18.21
CA VAL A 14 -8.20 -9.29 -18.75
C VAL A 14 -7.81 -10.36 -17.75
N ARG A 15 -8.63 -10.61 -16.74
CA ARG A 15 -8.31 -11.57 -15.68
C ARG A 15 -8.46 -13.02 -16.18
N LYS A 16 -7.42 -13.83 -15.96
CA LYS A 16 -7.47 -15.30 -16.17
C LYS A 16 -7.24 -16.05 -14.86
N ARG A 17 -7.66 -17.32 -14.84
CA ARG A 17 -7.62 -18.17 -13.63
C ARG A 17 -6.20 -18.44 -13.18
N THR A 18 -5.30 -18.73 -14.12
CA THR A 18 -3.88 -19.00 -13.82
C THR A 18 -2.96 -18.11 -14.63
N LEU A 19 -1.71 -17.94 -14.15
CA LEU A 19 -0.70 -17.18 -14.88
C LEU A 19 -0.37 -17.81 -16.24
N HIS A 20 -0.46 -19.15 -16.36
CA HIS A 20 -0.17 -19.87 -17.59
C HIS A 20 -1.20 -19.59 -18.69
N ASP A 21 -2.46 -19.38 -18.31
CA ASP A 21 -3.56 -19.16 -19.25
C ASP A 21 -3.37 -17.91 -20.12
N TYR A 22 -2.63 -16.92 -19.63
CA TYR A 22 -2.31 -15.70 -20.39
C TYR A 22 -1.49 -15.98 -21.65
N TRP A 23 -0.77 -17.09 -21.69
CA TRP A 23 0.01 -17.54 -22.86
C TRP A 23 -0.55 -18.82 -23.48
N SER A 24 -1.81 -19.18 -23.16
CA SER A 24 -2.46 -20.34 -23.77
C SER A 24 -2.77 -20.07 -25.24
N ALA A 25 -2.54 -21.07 -26.09
CA ALA A 25 -2.95 -21.09 -27.49
C ALA A 25 -4.31 -21.79 -27.69
N SER A 26 -5.01 -22.13 -26.60
CA SER A 26 -6.33 -22.74 -26.68
C SER A 26 -7.35 -21.72 -27.22
N PRO A 27 -8.09 -22.03 -28.30
CA PRO A 27 -9.02 -21.08 -28.94
C PRO A 27 -10.05 -20.47 -27.98
N TYR A 28 -10.42 -21.18 -26.91
CA TYR A 28 -11.42 -20.72 -25.93
C TYR A 28 -10.92 -19.61 -25.00
N ILE A 29 -9.60 -19.53 -24.78
CA ILE A 29 -9.01 -18.62 -23.79
C ILE A 29 -7.81 -17.84 -24.33
N GLU A 30 -7.47 -18.01 -25.61
CA GLU A 30 -6.33 -17.34 -26.23
C GLU A 30 -6.43 -15.83 -26.06
N THR A 31 -5.31 -15.19 -25.75
CA THR A 31 -5.22 -13.73 -25.77
C THR A 31 -3.91 -13.34 -26.44
N PRO A 32 -3.90 -13.25 -27.78
CA PRO A 32 -2.67 -13.20 -28.59
C PRO A 32 -1.74 -12.05 -28.22
N ARG A 33 -2.27 -10.98 -27.60
CA ARG A 33 -1.46 -9.82 -27.21
C ARG A 33 -0.35 -10.18 -26.22
N PHE A 34 -0.57 -11.13 -25.32
CA PHE A 34 0.43 -11.55 -24.33
C PHE A 34 1.63 -12.23 -25.00
N SER A 35 1.36 -13.29 -25.78
CA SER A 35 2.39 -14.05 -26.50
C SER A 35 3.12 -13.22 -27.55
N LYS A 36 2.42 -12.33 -28.27
CA LYS A 36 3.02 -11.40 -29.24
C LYS A 36 3.92 -10.34 -28.60
N THR A 37 3.70 -9.98 -27.33
CA THR A 37 4.45 -8.91 -26.66
C THR A 37 5.72 -9.43 -25.99
N MET A 38 5.62 -10.58 -25.31
CA MET A 38 6.70 -11.19 -24.55
C MET A 38 6.44 -12.69 -24.41
N SER A 39 7.48 -13.52 -24.49
CA SER A 39 7.33 -14.95 -24.22
C SER A 39 7.01 -15.19 -22.73
N ARG A 40 6.24 -16.25 -22.44
CA ARG A 40 5.89 -16.66 -21.07
C ARG A 40 7.14 -16.82 -20.20
N ASN A 41 8.16 -17.50 -20.71
CA ASN A 41 9.39 -17.77 -19.97
C ASN A 41 10.12 -16.47 -19.63
N ARG A 42 10.20 -15.52 -20.56
CA ARG A 42 10.81 -14.21 -20.29
C ARG A 42 10.03 -13.43 -19.24
N PHE A 43 8.69 -13.45 -19.32
CA PHE A 43 7.84 -12.81 -18.31
C PHE A 43 8.07 -13.42 -16.92
N ILE A 44 8.06 -14.76 -16.80
CA ILE A 44 8.27 -15.46 -15.52
C ILE A 44 9.66 -15.18 -14.95
N GLN A 45 10.69 -15.14 -15.80
CA GLN A 45 12.05 -14.80 -15.36
C GLN A 45 12.10 -13.40 -14.74
N ILE A 46 11.52 -12.40 -15.42
CA ILE A 46 11.45 -11.02 -14.90
C ILE A 46 10.64 -11.00 -13.60
N TRP A 47 9.46 -11.64 -13.59
CA TRP A 47 8.58 -11.70 -12.42
C TRP A 47 9.29 -12.27 -11.18
N LYS A 48 10.05 -13.36 -11.35
CA LYS A 48 10.75 -14.04 -10.25
C LYS A 48 12.01 -13.30 -9.77
N MET A 49 12.69 -12.60 -10.67
CA MET A 49 13.98 -11.94 -10.39
C MET A 49 13.83 -10.43 -10.19
N TRP A 50 12.60 -9.95 -9.98
CA TRP A 50 12.34 -8.53 -9.88
C TRP A 50 12.83 -7.99 -8.53
N HIS A 51 13.85 -7.15 -8.57
CA HIS A 51 14.54 -6.63 -7.39
C HIS A 51 14.84 -5.13 -7.56
N PHE A 52 14.82 -4.38 -6.46
CA PHE A 52 14.82 -2.91 -6.47
C PHE A 52 15.82 -2.25 -5.50
N CYS A 53 16.60 -3.05 -4.80
CA CYS A 53 17.53 -2.56 -3.80
C CYS A 53 18.88 -3.29 -3.95
N ASN A 54 19.93 -2.90 -3.24
CA ASN A 54 21.08 -3.77 -3.08
C ASN A 54 21.01 -4.40 -1.67
N ASN A 55 21.03 -5.73 -1.58
CA ASN A 55 20.92 -6.42 -0.30
C ASN A 55 22.14 -6.13 0.62
N ASP A 56 23.30 -5.82 0.04
CA ASP A 56 24.52 -5.51 0.79
C ASP A 56 24.43 -4.17 1.54
N MET A 57 23.49 -3.31 1.14
CA MET A 57 23.24 -2.01 1.77
C MET A 57 22.28 -2.13 2.98
N MET A 58 21.87 -3.34 3.37
CA MET A 58 20.96 -3.56 4.48
C MET A 58 21.70 -3.47 5.82
N ILE A 59 21.72 -2.26 6.39
CA ILE A 59 22.36 -1.98 7.68
C ILE A 59 21.43 -2.39 8.83
N ASP A 60 20.16 -2.00 8.75
CA ASP A 60 19.16 -2.29 9.76
C ASP A 60 18.28 -3.48 9.36
N LYS A 61 18.35 -4.56 10.16
CA LYS A 61 17.52 -5.75 9.95
C LYS A 61 16.07 -5.57 10.39
N SER A 62 15.77 -4.47 11.10
CA SER A 62 14.42 -4.14 11.56
C SER A 62 13.54 -3.53 10.44
N ASP A 63 14.15 -2.91 9.41
CA ASP A 63 13.41 -2.34 8.28
C ASP A 63 12.87 -3.43 7.34
N ARG A 64 11.63 -3.87 7.61
CA ARG A 64 10.92 -4.86 6.79
C ARG A 64 10.64 -4.39 5.36
N LEU A 65 10.64 -3.08 5.10
CA LEU A 65 10.32 -2.50 3.80
C LEU A 65 11.56 -2.17 2.96
N PHE A 66 12.77 -2.38 3.50
CA PHE A 66 14.04 -2.01 2.88
C PHE A 66 14.13 -2.36 1.38
N LYS A 67 13.68 -3.57 1.00
CA LYS A 67 13.76 -4.08 -0.38
C LYS A 67 12.92 -3.29 -1.39
N ILE A 68 11.87 -2.60 -0.94
CA ILE A 68 10.96 -1.81 -1.79
C ILE A 68 10.94 -0.32 -1.42
N ARG A 69 11.71 0.07 -0.39
CA ARG A 69 11.76 1.43 0.17
C ARG A 69 11.98 2.48 -0.91
N ASN A 70 12.93 2.25 -1.83
CA ASN A 70 13.23 3.18 -2.91
C ASN A 70 12.01 3.47 -3.80
N ILE A 71 11.17 2.46 -4.06
CA ILE A 71 9.95 2.62 -4.85
C ILE A 71 8.90 3.39 -4.05
N ILE A 72 8.70 3.02 -2.78
CA ILE A 72 7.73 3.68 -1.90
C ILE A 72 8.06 5.16 -1.81
N ASN A 73 9.31 5.51 -1.49
CA ASN A 73 9.76 6.89 -1.38
C ASN A 73 9.60 7.64 -2.71
N TYR A 74 9.89 6.99 -3.85
CA TYR A 74 9.67 7.61 -5.16
C TYR A 74 8.19 7.93 -5.40
N MET A 75 7.30 6.98 -5.10
CA MET A 75 5.85 7.16 -5.26
C MET A 75 5.31 8.23 -4.32
N GLU A 76 5.69 8.21 -3.05
CA GLU A 76 5.29 9.18 -2.04
C GLU A 76 5.65 10.62 -2.46
N ASN A 77 6.91 10.84 -2.84
CA ASN A 77 7.35 12.14 -3.36
C ASN A 77 6.56 12.55 -4.62
N LYS A 78 6.27 11.60 -5.51
CA LYS A 78 5.47 11.89 -6.71
C LYS A 78 4.03 12.25 -6.38
N PHE A 79 3.39 11.60 -5.42
CA PHE A 79 2.01 11.92 -5.04
C PHE A 79 1.92 13.29 -4.38
N GLN A 80 2.86 13.63 -3.50
CA GLN A 80 2.90 14.94 -2.85
C GLN A 80 3.16 16.10 -3.83
N THR A 81 3.95 15.87 -4.89
CA THR A 81 4.22 16.89 -5.91
C THR A 81 3.11 17.07 -6.94
N VAL A 82 2.33 16.01 -7.21
CA VAL A 82 1.27 16.02 -8.22
C VAL A 82 -0.07 16.50 -7.67
N TYR A 83 -0.33 16.32 -6.37
CA TYR A 83 -1.61 16.63 -5.76
C TYR A 83 -1.44 17.43 -4.47
N THR A 84 -2.02 18.63 -4.43
CA THR A 84 -2.16 19.42 -3.20
C THR A 84 -3.53 19.14 -2.60
N PRO A 85 -3.60 18.53 -1.42
CA PRO A 85 -4.88 18.16 -0.85
C PRO A 85 -5.64 19.34 -0.24
N LYS A 86 -6.97 19.18 -0.12
CA LYS A 86 -7.90 20.14 0.49
C LYS A 86 -8.16 19.81 1.97
N GLN A 87 -8.95 20.63 2.66
CA GLN A 87 -9.13 20.56 4.11
C GLN A 87 -9.66 19.23 4.67
N GLN A 88 -10.47 18.48 3.91
CA GLN A 88 -11.13 17.26 4.38
C GLN A 88 -10.51 16.02 3.76
N PHE A 89 -10.18 15.03 4.61
CA PHE A 89 -9.58 13.77 4.21
C PHE A 89 -10.31 12.58 4.83
N SER A 90 -10.44 11.51 4.06
CA SER A 90 -10.83 10.19 4.53
C SER A 90 -9.58 9.32 4.66
N LEU A 91 -9.39 8.69 5.82
CA LEU A 91 -8.33 7.72 6.04
C LEU A 91 -8.94 6.32 6.19
N ASP A 92 -8.49 5.40 5.36
CA ASP A 92 -8.95 4.01 5.36
C ASP A 92 -7.79 3.07 4.99
N GLU A 93 -7.85 1.79 5.37
CA GLU A 93 -6.84 0.79 4.96
C GLU A 93 -7.21 0.14 3.62
N GLY A 94 -6.23 0.09 2.73
CA GLY A 94 -6.21 -0.91 1.68
C GLY A 94 -5.48 -2.16 2.18
N ILE A 95 -6.21 -3.24 2.48
CA ILE A 95 -5.59 -4.52 2.83
C ILE A 95 -5.21 -5.28 1.56
N ILE A 96 -3.91 -5.48 1.36
CA ILE A 96 -3.40 -6.47 0.41
C ILE A 96 -3.26 -7.79 1.18
N PRO A 97 -4.03 -8.83 0.86
CA PRO A 97 -3.95 -10.10 1.58
C PRO A 97 -2.52 -10.65 1.56
N TRP A 98 -1.92 -10.75 2.74
CA TRP A 98 -0.56 -11.25 2.92
C TRP A 98 -0.49 -12.13 4.16
N ARG A 99 0.25 -13.23 4.06
CA ARG A 99 0.36 -14.25 5.12
C ARG A 99 1.70 -14.16 5.86
N GLY A 100 1.94 -13.05 6.55
CA GLY A 100 3.10 -12.90 7.43
C GLY A 100 2.89 -11.90 8.56
N VAL A 101 3.96 -11.48 9.23
CA VAL A 101 3.90 -10.62 10.44
C VAL A 101 3.98 -9.13 10.11
N GLY A 102 2.96 -8.34 10.48
CA GLY A 102 2.85 -6.90 10.25
C GLY A 102 3.46 -6.01 11.36
N THR A 103 3.44 -4.69 11.15
CA THR A 103 3.81 -3.65 12.14
C THR A 103 2.63 -3.31 13.06
N LYS A 104 2.89 -2.69 14.22
CA LYS A 104 1.82 -2.26 15.13
C LYS A 104 1.05 -1.10 14.53
N LEU A 105 -0.28 -1.14 14.63
CA LEU A 105 -1.21 -0.17 14.04
C LEU A 105 -0.88 1.30 14.36
N GLN A 106 -0.56 1.60 15.62
CA GLN A 106 -0.26 2.97 16.07
C GLN A 106 0.97 3.55 15.35
N GLN A 107 2.01 2.73 15.13
CA GLN A 107 3.21 3.16 14.42
C GLN A 107 2.89 3.48 12.96
N THR A 108 2.02 2.70 12.34
CA THR A 108 1.55 2.96 10.97
C THR A 108 0.78 4.28 10.88
N ILE A 109 -0.17 4.54 11.80
CA ILE A 109 -0.96 5.78 11.84
C ILE A 109 -0.06 7.00 12.03
N SER A 110 0.83 6.97 13.03
CA SER A 110 1.74 8.09 13.31
C SER A 110 2.69 8.35 12.15
N SER A 111 3.22 7.31 11.49
CA SER A 111 4.08 7.46 10.33
C SER A 111 3.33 8.13 9.16
N LEU A 112 2.12 7.68 8.87
CA LEU A 112 1.31 8.19 7.75
C LEU A 112 0.89 9.64 7.93
N LEU A 113 0.58 10.03 9.17
CA LEU A 113 0.09 11.37 9.49
C LEU A 113 1.20 12.36 9.81
N SER A 114 2.43 11.89 10.07
CA SER A 114 3.57 12.75 10.40
C SER A 114 3.81 13.92 9.42
N PRO A 115 3.67 13.77 8.08
CA PRO A 115 3.91 14.89 7.16
C PRO A 115 2.84 15.99 7.23
N PHE A 116 1.69 15.71 7.84
CA PHE A 116 0.54 16.62 7.95
C PHE A 116 0.40 17.24 9.35
N SER A 117 1.38 17.00 10.23
CA SER A 117 1.43 17.56 11.58
C SER A 117 1.56 19.09 11.57
N GLY A 118 0.96 19.76 12.56
CA GLY A 118 1.03 21.22 12.70
C GLY A 118 0.02 22.03 11.88
N PHE A 119 -0.68 21.40 10.92
CA PHE A 119 -1.59 22.09 10.00
C PHE A 119 -3.08 22.06 10.40
N ASN A 120 -3.42 21.69 11.64
CA ASN A 120 -4.80 21.62 12.16
C ASN A 120 -5.75 20.73 11.32
N HIS A 121 -5.24 19.67 10.70
CA HIS A 121 -6.07 18.76 9.91
C HIS A 121 -7.05 17.96 10.78
N HIS A 122 -8.23 17.67 10.22
CA HIS A 122 -9.21 16.75 10.77
C HIS A 122 -9.19 15.44 9.99
N VAL A 123 -8.91 14.33 10.68
CA VAL A 123 -8.87 12.99 10.10
C VAL A 123 -10.09 12.20 10.55
N CYS A 124 -10.91 11.76 9.59
CA CYS A 124 -11.97 10.79 9.87
C CYS A 124 -11.41 9.37 9.77
N MET A 125 -11.57 8.57 10.84
CA MET A 125 -11.07 7.18 10.94
C MET A 125 -12.20 6.19 11.25
N ASP A 126 -12.04 4.95 10.80
CA ASP A 126 -12.89 3.83 11.22
C ASP A 126 -12.54 3.32 12.65
N ASN A 127 -13.47 2.58 13.26
CA ASN A 127 -13.36 2.01 14.61
C ASN A 127 -12.16 1.09 14.85
N TYR A 128 -11.54 0.59 13.79
CA TYR A 128 -10.36 -0.25 13.89
C TYR A 128 -9.12 0.53 14.38
N TYR A 129 -8.97 1.78 13.91
CA TYR A 129 -7.86 2.69 14.23
C TYR A 129 -8.15 3.59 15.42
N ASN A 130 -9.43 3.90 15.62
CA ASN A 130 -9.84 4.87 16.60
C ASN A 130 -9.75 4.30 18.03
N SER A 131 -9.02 5.02 18.88
CA SER A 131 -8.90 4.75 20.31
C SER A 131 -8.53 6.04 21.03
N VAL A 132 -8.85 6.14 22.33
CA VAL A 132 -8.53 7.32 23.14
C VAL A 132 -7.03 7.63 23.11
N ASN A 133 -6.20 6.61 23.33
CA ASN A 133 -4.74 6.75 23.28
C ASN A 133 -4.23 7.24 21.91
N THR A 134 -4.76 6.71 20.80
CA THR A 134 -4.39 7.18 19.45
C THR A 134 -4.79 8.65 19.25
N ALA A 135 -5.98 9.04 19.72
CA ALA A 135 -6.49 10.40 19.60
C ALA A 135 -5.64 11.40 20.39
N GLU A 136 -5.25 11.06 21.62
CA GLU A 136 -4.36 11.88 22.45
C GLU A 136 -3.00 12.10 21.77
N VAL A 137 -2.37 11.04 21.27
CA VAL A 137 -1.09 11.13 20.56
C VAL A 137 -1.19 12.04 19.34
N LEU A 138 -2.23 11.90 18.52
CA LEU A 138 -2.39 12.74 17.32
C LEU A 138 -2.74 14.20 17.66
N LEU A 139 -3.45 14.43 18.77
CA LEU A 139 -3.72 15.78 19.26
C LEU A 139 -2.42 16.51 19.63
N THR A 140 -1.42 15.81 20.20
CA THR A 140 -0.09 16.42 20.45
C THR A 140 0.61 16.88 19.18
N GLN A 141 0.26 16.30 18.02
CA GLN A 141 0.81 16.65 16.71
C GLN A 141 -0.05 17.69 15.96
N ASN A 142 -1.02 18.29 16.66
CA ASN A 142 -2.00 19.22 16.12
C ASN A 142 -2.87 18.61 14.99
N ILE A 143 -3.21 17.34 15.14
CA ILE A 143 -4.09 16.58 14.25
C ILE A 143 -5.32 16.17 15.04
N ARG A 144 -6.49 16.60 14.58
CA ARG A 144 -7.77 16.27 15.20
C ARG A 144 -8.35 15.05 14.52
N VAL A 145 -9.08 14.25 15.28
CA VAL A 145 -9.61 12.96 14.81
C VAL A 145 -11.08 12.83 15.13
N CYS A 146 -11.83 12.22 14.22
CA CYS A 146 -13.24 11.87 14.42
C CYS A 146 -13.52 10.49 13.81
N GLY A 147 -14.56 9.81 14.28
CA GLY A 147 -14.90 8.48 13.80
C GLY A 147 -15.63 7.64 14.83
N THR A 148 -16.11 6.48 14.40
CA THR A 148 -16.66 5.47 15.31
C THR A 148 -15.55 4.87 16.17
N MET A 149 -15.84 4.42 17.39
CA MET A 149 -14.87 3.80 18.30
C MET A 149 -15.52 2.57 18.97
N ARG A 150 -14.75 1.50 19.17
CA ARG A 150 -15.23 0.30 19.89
C ARG A 150 -15.22 0.59 21.40
N SER A 151 -16.20 0.05 22.15
CA SER A 151 -16.34 0.23 23.61
C SER A 151 -15.04 -0.05 24.39
N ASN A 152 -14.58 -1.28 24.36
CA ASN A 152 -13.34 -1.65 23.69
C ASN A 152 -12.01 -0.88 23.92
N ARG A 153 -11.97 0.37 23.46
CA ARG A 153 -10.77 1.09 23.03
C ARG A 153 -10.52 2.38 23.84
N GLY A 154 -10.82 2.31 25.14
CA GLY A 154 -10.58 3.41 26.07
C GLY A 154 -11.81 4.26 26.37
N ILE A 155 -13.01 3.86 25.93
CA ILE A 155 -14.24 4.41 26.48
C ILE A 155 -14.35 3.86 27.90
N THR A 156 -14.06 4.70 28.90
CA THR A 156 -14.47 4.41 30.27
C THR A 156 -15.99 4.26 30.26
N GLU A 157 -16.51 3.14 30.79
CA GLU A 157 -17.95 2.88 30.93
C GLU A 157 -18.60 3.89 31.88
N GLN A 158 -18.73 5.14 31.45
CA GLN A 158 -19.48 6.19 32.09
C GLN A 158 -19.96 7.15 31.00
N ILE A 159 -21.19 6.91 30.53
CA ILE A 159 -22.34 7.84 30.51
C ILE A 159 -23.59 6.96 30.28
#